data_AF-A0A6I2UGC5-F1
#
_entry.id   AF-A0A6I2UGC5-F1
#
_cell.length_a   1.000
_cell.length_b   1.000
_cell.length_c   1.000
_cell.angle_alpha   90.00
_cell.angle_beta   90.00
_cell.angle_gamma   90.00
#
_symmetry.space_group_name_H-M   'P 1'
#
loop_
_entity.id
_entity.type
_entity.pdbx_description
1 polymer ?
#
loop_
_entity_poly.entity_id
_entity_poly.type
_entity_poly.pdbx_seq_one_letter_code
_entity_poly.pdbx_strand_id
1 'polypeptide(L)'
;MISRAEFQVLAKGSNECTNISGSADPGTTGGHVDTAGRRMISNFGLEDCCGAMWSWTSDLLENYPGSVWNSANYYLDSYAWQERSVYNPDIDSQKYGSCFGLLRRCLVGGDWSVGSYCGSRAADCDNFSSDRFAAFGGRAVSEPRVVHLG
;
A
#
# COMPACT_ATOMS: atom_id res chain seq x y z
N MET A 1 5.68 8.97 -3.36
CA MET A 1 4.64 7.93 -3.21
C MET A 1 3.48 8.56 -2.47
N ILE A 2 2.27 8.09 -2.74
CA ILE A 2 1.08 8.57 -2.06
C ILE A 2 1.11 8.27 -0.57
N SER A 3 0.65 9.16 0.30
CA SER A 3 0.36 8.84 1.71
C SER A 3 -1.01 8.19 1.85
N ARG A 4 -1.25 7.48 2.95
CA ARG A 4 -2.56 6.89 3.25
C ARG A 4 -3.65 7.95 3.30
N ALA A 5 -3.34 9.13 3.86
CA ALA A 5 -4.29 10.23 3.94
C ALA A 5 -4.69 10.74 2.54
N GLU A 6 -3.72 10.97 1.64
CA GLU A 6 -4.00 11.35 0.26
C GLU A 6 -4.79 10.27 -0.47
N PHE A 7 -4.45 8.99 -0.27
CA PHE A 7 -5.14 7.87 -0.90
C PHE A 7 -6.62 7.84 -0.52
N GLN A 8 -6.95 8.01 0.76
CA GLN A 8 -8.34 8.05 1.22
C GLN A 8 -9.16 9.15 0.54
N VAL A 9 -8.53 10.27 0.23
CA VAL A 9 -9.17 11.37 -0.50
C VAL A 9 -9.32 10.99 -1.97
N LEU A 10 -8.24 10.62 -2.67
CA LEU A 10 -8.30 10.41 -4.11
C LEU A 10 -9.06 9.16 -4.54
N ALA A 11 -9.13 8.14 -3.69
CA ALA A 11 -9.82 6.89 -3.97
C ALA A 11 -11.31 6.98 -3.65
N LYS A 12 -11.77 8.08 -3.03
CA LYS A 12 -13.18 8.30 -2.71
C LYS A 12 -14.05 8.13 -3.96
N GLY A 13 -15.08 7.30 -3.86
CA GLY A 13 -15.98 6.99 -4.98
C GLY A 13 -15.57 5.78 -5.81
N SER A 14 -14.37 5.25 -5.60
CA SER A 14 -13.99 3.95 -6.15
C SER A 14 -14.86 2.86 -5.54
N ASN A 15 -14.75 1.65 -6.08
CA ASN A 15 -15.37 0.47 -5.50
C ASN A 15 -14.90 0.25 -4.04
N GLU A 16 -15.85 -0.21 -3.22
CA GLU A 16 -15.68 -0.51 -1.80
C GLU A 16 -16.20 -1.93 -1.58
N CYS A 17 -15.46 -2.71 -0.78
CA CYS A 17 -15.80 -4.10 -0.45
C CYS A 17 -15.96 -5.03 -1.66
N THR A 18 -15.34 -4.68 -2.79
CA THR A 18 -15.31 -5.48 -4.02
C THR A 18 -13.94 -5.34 -4.68
N ASN A 19 -13.50 -6.41 -5.33
CA ASN A 19 -12.28 -6.49 -6.14
C ASN A 19 -12.63 -6.52 -7.64
N ILE A 20 -11.60 -6.52 -8.49
CA ILE A 20 -11.76 -6.69 -9.95
C ILE A 20 -12.56 -7.95 -10.30
N SER A 21 -13.42 -7.84 -11.31
CA SER A 21 -14.15 -8.96 -11.87
C SER A 21 -13.22 -10.09 -12.31
N GLY A 22 -13.57 -11.33 -11.98
CA GLY A 22 -12.73 -12.50 -12.21
C GLY A 22 -11.70 -12.78 -11.10
N SER A 23 -11.47 -11.81 -10.19
CA SER A 23 -10.58 -11.97 -9.02
C SER A 23 -9.16 -12.47 -9.36
N ALA A 24 -8.61 -12.00 -10.47
CA ALA A 24 -7.33 -12.42 -11.02
C ALA A 24 -6.45 -11.23 -11.36
N ASP A 25 -5.15 -11.49 -11.56
CA ASP A 25 -4.18 -10.47 -12.01
C ASP A 25 -4.78 -9.69 -13.18
N PRO A 26 -4.85 -8.35 -13.09
CA PRO A 26 -5.52 -7.54 -14.09
C PRO A 26 -4.86 -7.63 -15.46
N GLY A 27 -3.54 -7.88 -15.55
CA GLY A 27 -2.76 -7.93 -16.80
C GLY A 27 -2.70 -6.62 -17.61
N THR A 28 -3.62 -5.70 -17.35
CA THR A 28 -3.76 -4.38 -17.94
C THR A 28 -4.02 -3.32 -16.86
N THR A 29 -4.11 -2.05 -17.26
CA THR A 29 -4.44 -0.93 -16.36
C THR A 29 -5.60 -0.12 -16.93
N GLY A 30 -6.48 0.35 -16.05
CA GLY A 30 -7.71 1.02 -16.43
C GLY A 30 -8.70 0.08 -17.11
N GLY A 31 -9.92 0.54 -17.36
CA GLY A 31 -10.87 -0.25 -18.13
C GLY A 31 -11.53 -1.40 -17.35
N HIS A 32 -11.27 -1.58 -16.05
CA HIS A 32 -11.83 -2.70 -15.29
C HIS A 32 -13.18 -2.40 -14.62
N VAL A 33 -13.90 -3.49 -14.34
CA VAL A 33 -15.14 -3.50 -13.56
C VAL A 33 -14.95 -4.36 -12.32
N ASP A 34 -15.60 -3.98 -11.21
CA ASP A 34 -15.58 -4.75 -9.97
C ASP A 34 -16.47 -6.00 -10.05
N THR A 35 -16.40 -6.87 -9.04
CA THR A 35 -17.25 -8.07 -8.90
C THR A 35 -18.75 -7.75 -8.74
N ALA A 36 -19.12 -6.49 -8.54
CA ALA A 36 -20.51 -6.00 -8.57
C ALA A 36 -20.90 -5.36 -9.92
N GLY A 37 -20.05 -5.44 -10.94
CA GLY A 37 -20.32 -4.94 -12.29
C GLY A 37 -20.17 -3.42 -12.46
N ARG A 38 -19.54 -2.72 -11.50
CA ARG A 38 -19.33 -1.26 -11.56
C ARG A 38 -17.96 -0.92 -12.12
N ARG A 39 -17.86 0.22 -12.81
CA ARG A 39 -16.56 0.81 -13.20
C ARG A 39 -15.71 1.12 -11.97
N MET A 40 -14.44 0.71 -11.98
CA MET A 40 -13.50 0.95 -10.88
C MET A 40 -12.84 2.32 -11.01
N ILE A 41 -13.62 3.40 -10.81
CA ILE A 41 -13.18 4.79 -11.02
C ILE A 41 -13.56 5.63 -9.81
N SER A 42 -12.62 6.45 -9.32
CA SER A 42 -12.89 7.39 -8.22
C SER A 42 -13.67 8.62 -8.66
N ASN A 43 -14.16 9.42 -7.71
CA ASN A 43 -14.84 10.70 -7.97
C ASN A 43 -13.94 11.71 -8.70
N PHE A 44 -12.63 11.51 -8.70
CA PHE A 44 -11.65 12.36 -9.37
C PHE A 44 -11.16 11.77 -10.69
N GLY A 45 -11.77 10.67 -11.15
CA GLY A 45 -11.42 10.01 -12.42
C GLY A 45 -10.22 9.08 -12.34
N LEU A 46 -9.71 8.76 -11.14
CA LEU A 46 -8.61 7.80 -11.03
C LEU A 46 -9.16 6.38 -11.16
N GLU A 47 -8.62 5.64 -12.12
CA GLU A 47 -9.00 4.25 -12.34
C GLU A 47 -8.20 3.30 -11.44
N ASP A 48 -8.81 2.15 -11.13
CA ASP A 48 -8.20 1.00 -10.45
C ASP A 48 -7.56 1.38 -9.12
N CYS A 49 -8.16 2.31 -8.38
CA CYS A 49 -7.66 2.69 -7.07
C CYS A 49 -7.83 1.56 -6.04
N CYS A 50 -8.91 0.79 -6.14
CA CYS A 50 -9.27 -0.23 -5.15
C CYS A 50 -9.51 -1.58 -5.82
N GLY A 51 -8.91 -2.65 -5.30
CA GLY A 51 -9.23 -4.02 -5.69
C GLY A 51 -8.68 -4.49 -7.03
N ALA A 52 -7.79 -3.72 -7.66
CA ALA A 52 -6.95 -4.19 -8.75
C ALA A 52 -5.56 -4.54 -8.21
N MET A 53 -4.84 -3.58 -7.64
CA MET A 53 -3.54 -3.81 -7.02
C MET A 53 -3.41 -2.99 -5.73
N TRP A 54 -2.63 -3.50 -4.77
CA TRP A 54 -2.19 -2.68 -3.66
C TRP A 54 -1.22 -1.60 -4.14
N SER A 55 -1.36 -0.38 -3.63
CA SER A 55 -0.39 0.69 -3.86
C SER A 55 0.46 0.92 -2.62
N TRP A 56 1.78 0.86 -2.76
CA TRP A 56 2.69 1.25 -1.70
C TRP A 56 2.53 2.74 -1.35
N THR A 57 2.53 3.05 -0.06
CA THR A 57 2.44 4.44 0.42
C THR A 57 3.78 5.00 0.90
N SER A 58 3.87 6.31 1.12
CA SER A 58 5.02 6.92 1.79
C SER A 58 5.07 6.64 3.30
N ASP A 59 3.94 6.26 3.91
CA ASP A 59 3.81 6.00 5.35
C ASP A 59 4.67 4.81 5.79
N LEU A 60 5.51 5.07 6.79
CA LEU A 60 6.34 4.08 7.45
C LEU A 60 5.66 3.64 8.73
N LEU A 61 5.70 2.34 8.97
CA LEU A 61 5.19 1.76 10.20
C LEU A 61 6.24 0.84 10.78
N GLU A 62 6.25 0.82 12.10
CA GLU A 62 6.95 -0.18 12.84
C GLU A 62 5.91 -1.14 13.42
N ASN A 63 6.03 -2.42 13.07
CA ASN A 63 5.18 -3.47 13.62
C ASN A 63 6.09 -4.57 14.16
N TYR A 64 5.79 -5.14 15.31
CA TYR A 64 6.47 -6.33 15.79
C TYR A 64 5.39 -7.38 16.11
N PRO A 65 5.03 -8.24 15.14
CA PRO A 65 3.91 -9.17 15.27
C PRO A 65 4.03 -10.01 16.55
N GLY A 66 2.95 -10.08 17.32
CA GLY A 66 2.90 -10.84 18.57
C GLY A 66 3.60 -10.18 19.77
N SER A 67 4.09 -8.94 19.63
CA SER A 67 4.54 -8.15 20.79
C SER A 67 3.35 -7.46 21.46
N VAL A 68 3.38 -7.41 22.80
CA VAL A 68 2.49 -6.57 23.60
C VAL A 68 3.37 -5.58 24.36
N TRP A 69 3.13 -4.29 24.16
CA TRP A 69 3.83 -3.24 24.89
C TRP A 69 3.25 -3.11 26.30
N ASN A 70 3.85 -3.81 27.28
CA ASN A 70 3.37 -3.82 28.68
C ASN A 70 4.38 -3.20 29.66
N SER A 71 5.39 -2.50 29.17
CA SER A 71 6.47 -1.93 29.96
C SER A 71 6.41 -0.40 30.01
N ALA A 72 6.76 0.19 31.16
CA ALA A 72 7.07 1.62 31.27
C ALA A 72 8.45 1.98 30.67
N ASN A 73 9.18 0.96 30.19
CA ASN A 73 10.44 1.13 29.48
C ASN A 73 10.16 1.56 28.03
N TYR A 74 10.76 2.68 27.62
CA TYR A 74 10.66 3.20 26.25
C TYR A 74 11.54 2.43 25.24
N TYR A 75 12.34 1.47 25.71
CA TYR A 75 13.16 0.59 24.87
C TYR A 75 12.49 -0.77 24.68
N LEU A 76 12.46 -1.27 23.44
CA LEU A 76 11.98 -2.61 23.13
C LEU A 76 13.12 -3.62 23.30
N ASP A 77 12.90 -4.66 24.11
CA ASP A 77 13.85 -5.77 24.23
C ASP A 77 13.94 -6.54 22.89
N SER A 78 15.14 -6.99 22.52
CA SER A 78 15.45 -7.68 21.25
C SER A 78 15.39 -6.83 19.98
N TYR A 79 15.37 -5.50 20.11
CA TYR A 79 15.58 -4.61 18.98
C TYR A 79 17.03 -4.73 18.46
N ALA A 80 17.17 -4.96 17.16
CA ALA A 80 18.46 -5.26 16.54
C ALA A 80 18.52 -4.75 15.09
N TRP A 81 19.71 -4.78 14.49
CA TRP A 81 19.88 -4.53 13.06
C TRP A 81 19.24 -5.67 12.24
N GLN A 82 18.30 -5.30 11.38
CA GLN A 82 17.51 -6.17 10.52
C GLN A 82 17.75 -5.81 9.05
N GLU A 83 17.90 -6.83 8.21
CA GLU A 83 18.18 -6.65 6.79
C GLU A 83 16.91 -6.65 5.96
N ARG A 84 15.93 -7.50 6.33
CA ARG A 84 14.66 -7.72 5.61
C ARG A 84 13.80 -6.48 5.41
N SER A 85 14.07 -5.39 6.12
CA SER A 85 13.37 -4.12 5.97
C SER A 85 13.86 -3.30 4.78
N VAL A 86 15.09 -3.50 4.33
CA VAL A 86 15.78 -2.64 3.35
C VAL A 86 16.54 -3.44 2.29
N TYR A 87 16.43 -4.76 2.32
CA TYR A 87 17.14 -5.66 1.42
C TYR A 87 16.31 -6.92 1.19
N ASN A 88 16.14 -7.28 -0.08
CA ASN A 88 15.55 -8.54 -0.48
C ASN A 88 16.52 -9.30 -1.41
N PRO A 89 17.13 -10.41 -0.96
CA PRO A 89 18.15 -11.12 -1.74
C PRO A 89 17.62 -11.70 -3.05
N ASP A 90 16.31 -11.82 -3.20
CA ASP A 90 15.75 -12.32 -4.43
C ASP A 90 15.64 -11.25 -5.53
N ILE A 91 15.73 -9.95 -5.19
CA ILE A 91 15.68 -8.83 -6.15
C ILE A 91 17.04 -8.14 -6.23
N ASP A 92 17.65 -7.91 -5.08
CA ASP A 92 18.80 -7.03 -4.94
C ASP A 92 20.10 -7.83 -5.00
N SER A 93 20.95 -7.51 -5.99
CA SER A 93 22.26 -8.14 -6.15
C SER A 93 23.26 -7.76 -5.04
N GLN A 94 22.97 -6.71 -4.27
CA GLN A 94 23.80 -6.22 -3.19
C GLN A 94 22.95 -5.60 -2.08
N LYS A 95 23.41 -5.75 -0.83
CA LYS A 95 22.87 -5.07 0.34
C LYS A 95 23.47 -3.66 0.50
N TYR A 96 22.61 -2.65 0.69
CA TYR A 96 23.00 -1.24 0.90
C TYR A 96 22.85 -0.77 2.36
N GLY A 97 22.69 -1.69 3.31
CA GLY A 97 22.62 -1.39 4.73
C GLY A 97 21.67 -2.32 5.48
N SER A 98 21.37 -1.93 6.71
CA SER A 98 20.39 -2.59 7.59
C SER A 98 19.56 -1.51 8.28
N CYS A 99 18.36 -1.86 8.72
CA CYS A 99 17.52 -0.99 9.56
C CYS A 99 17.65 -1.44 11.02
N PHE A 100 17.75 -0.52 11.98
CA PHE A 100 17.64 -0.88 13.40
C PHE A 100 16.16 -0.98 13.74
N GLY A 101 15.64 -2.20 13.87
CA GLY A 101 14.21 -2.46 13.96
C GLY A 101 13.54 -2.98 12.71
N LEU A 102 12.20 -2.98 12.70
CA LEU A 102 11.39 -3.48 11.60
C LEU A 102 10.69 -2.32 10.88
N LEU A 103 11.31 -1.83 9.81
CA LEU A 103 10.70 -0.84 8.92
C LEU A 103 9.75 -1.51 7.92
N ARG A 104 8.46 -1.22 8.07
CA ARG A 104 7.39 -1.58 7.14
C ARG A 104 6.82 -0.36 6.45
N ARG A 105 6.09 -0.61 5.38
CA ARG A 105 5.40 0.42 4.60
C ARG A 105 3.95 0.02 4.39
N CYS A 106 3.04 0.98 4.46
CA CYS A 106 1.64 0.68 4.25
C CYS A 106 1.36 0.42 2.76
N LEU A 107 0.45 -0.50 2.50
CA LEU A 107 -0.20 -0.77 1.23
C LEU A 107 -1.65 -0.35 1.33
N VAL A 108 -2.19 0.27 0.29
CA VAL A 108 -3.59 0.76 0.26
C VAL A 108 -4.36 0.28 -0.97
N GLY A 109 -5.69 0.21 -0.83
CA GLY A 109 -6.64 -0.05 -1.93
C GLY A 109 -7.14 -1.49 -2.06
N GLY A 110 -6.32 -2.49 -1.74
CA GLY A 110 -6.63 -3.90 -1.99
C GLY A 110 -6.24 -4.35 -3.39
N ASP A 111 -5.83 -5.62 -3.51
CA ASP A 111 -5.56 -6.25 -4.80
C ASP A 111 -6.74 -7.09 -5.32
N TRP A 112 -6.54 -7.69 -6.49
CA TRP A 112 -7.51 -8.53 -7.20
C TRP A 112 -8.01 -9.76 -6.43
N SER A 113 -7.36 -10.16 -5.33
CA SER A 113 -7.66 -11.41 -4.61
C SER A 113 -8.31 -11.19 -3.24
N VAL A 114 -8.21 -9.97 -2.66
CA VAL A 114 -8.66 -9.72 -1.27
C VAL A 114 -10.15 -9.36 -1.14
N GLY A 115 -10.89 -9.29 -2.25
CA GLY A 115 -12.35 -9.25 -2.25
C GLY A 115 -12.95 -8.13 -1.39
N SER A 116 -13.68 -8.51 -0.33
CA SER A 116 -14.38 -7.55 0.53
C SER A 116 -13.47 -6.66 1.38
N TYR A 117 -12.16 -6.93 1.43
CA TYR A 117 -11.19 -6.06 2.11
C TYR A 117 -10.77 -4.86 1.25
N CYS A 118 -11.06 -4.86 -0.06
CA CYS A 118 -10.75 -3.75 -0.95
C CYS A 118 -11.54 -2.48 -0.59
N GLY A 119 -10.94 -1.31 -0.84
CA GLY A 119 -11.62 -0.05 -0.65
C GLY A 119 -10.71 1.15 -0.42
N SER A 120 -11.30 2.35 -0.43
CA SER A 120 -10.57 3.62 -0.31
C SER A 120 -9.83 3.78 1.03
N ARG A 121 -10.19 2.96 2.02
CA ARG A 121 -9.59 2.95 3.36
C ARG A 121 -8.85 1.65 3.69
N ALA A 122 -8.83 0.68 2.77
CA ALA A 122 -8.08 -0.56 2.94
C ALA A 122 -6.60 -0.23 3.24
N ALA A 123 -6.05 -0.91 4.24
CA ALA A 123 -4.66 -0.79 4.64
C ALA A 123 -4.12 -2.17 4.98
N ASP A 124 -2.97 -2.49 4.43
CA ASP A 124 -2.10 -3.54 4.95
C ASP A 124 -0.81 -2.88 5.44
N CYS A 125 -0.46 -3.16 6.69
CA CYS A 125 0.69 -2.56 7.38
C CYS A 125 1.72 -3.62 7.81
N ASP A 126 1.63 -4.86 7.31
CA ASP A 126 2.48 -5.96 7.76
C ASP A 126 3.66 -6.28 6.82
N ASN A 127 3.74 -5.63 5.66
CA ASN A 127 4.79 -5.89 4.67
C ASN A 127 6.04 -5.04 4.91
N PHE A 128 7.20 -5.68 4.83
CA PHE A 128 8.49 -4.99 4.86
C PHE A 128 8.64 -4.07 3.66
N SER A 129 9.41 -2.98 3.82
CA SER A 129 9.59 -2.01 2.72
C SER A 129 10.33 -2.59 1.50
N SER A 130 10.99 -3.74 1.64
CA SER A 130 11.64 -4.48 0.55
C SER A 130 10.87 -5.74 0.12
N ASP A 131 9.64 -5.95 0.62
CA ASP A 131 8.81 -7.05 0.13
C ASP A 131 8.41 -6.82 -1.33
N ARG A 132 8.23 -7.91 -2.05
CA ARG A 132 7.72 -7.91 -3.41
C ARG A 132 6.64 -8.96 -3.58
N PHE A 133 5.55 -8.57 -4.19
CA PHE A 133 4.50 -9.47 -4.62
C PHE A 133 3.94 -8.97 -5.95
N ALA A 134 3.43 -9.89 -6.78
CA ALA A 134 2.80 -9.53 -8.04
C ALA A 134 1.65 -8.53 -7.85
N ALA A 135 0.98 -8.59 -6.69
CA ALA A 135 -0.14 -7.73 -6.32
C ALA A 135 0.25 -6.33 -5.84
N PHE A 136 1.55 -6.02 -5.72
CA PHE A 136 2.03 -4.76 -5.16
C PHE A 136 2.54 -3.85 -6.26
N GLY A 137 2.00 -2.63 -6.31
CA GLY A 137 2.36 -1.59 -7.25
C GLY A 137 2.59 -0.25 -6.55
N GLY A 138 2.63 0.83 -7.35
CA GLY A 138 2.85 2.18 -6.84
C GLY A 138 1.95 3.19 -7.55
N ARG A 139 1.57 4.23 -6.82
CA ARG A 139 0.87 5.39 -7.36
C ARG A 139 1.65 6.66 -7.05
N ALA A 140 1.91 7.43 -8.09
CA ALA A 140 2.58 8.72 -7.97
C ALA A 140 1.58 9.81 -7.58
N VAL A 141 2.06 10.73 -6.76
CA VAL A 141 1.39 11.99 -6.42
C VAL A 141 2.45 13.09 -6.40
N SER A 142 2.02 14.34 -6.54
CA SER A 142 2.85 15.52 -6.42
C SER A 142 2.03 16.67 -5.85
N GLU A 143 2.71 17.60 -5.18
CA GLU A 143 2.07 18.84 -4.73
C GLU A 143 1.50 19.63 -5.91
N PRO A 144 0.32 20.25 -5.77
CA PRO A 144 -0.24 21.11 -6.80
C PRO A 144 0.62 22.36 -6.98
N ARG A 145 0.85 22.76 -8.23
CA ARG A 145 1.45 24.07 -8.52
C ARG A 145 0.36 25.14 -8.44
N VAL A 146 0.47 26.03 -7.45
CA VAL A 146 -0.37 27.24 -7.38
C VAL A 146 0.14 28.26 -8.41
N VAL A 147 -0.73 28.72 -9.28
CA VAL A 147 -0.46 29.81 -10.22
C VAL A 147 -1.45 30.93 -9.94
N HIS A 148 -0.94 32.12 -9.59
CA HIS A 148 -1.76 33.31 -9.48
C HIS A 148 -2.07 33.80 -10.89
N LEU A 149 -3.34 33.74 -11.28
CA LEU A 149 -3.82 34.39 -12.50
C LEU A 149 -3.97 35.88 -12.18
N GLY A 150 -3.06 36.69 -12.71
CA GLY A 150 -3.12 38.17 -12.64
C GLY A 150 -4.14 38.76 -13.61
#